data_AF-A0A847QBY9-F1
#
_entry.id   AF-A0A847QBY9-F1
#
_cell.length_a   1.000
_cell.length_b   1.000
_cell.length_c   1.000
_cell.angle_alpha   90.00
_cell.angle_beta   90.00
_cell.angle_gamma   90.00
#
_symmetry.space_group_name_H-M   'P 1'
#
loop_
_entity.id
_entity.type
_entity.pdbx_description
1 polymer ?
#
loop_
_entity_poly.entity_id
_entity_poly.type
_entity_poly.pdbx_seq_one_letter_code
_entity_poly.pdbx_strand_id
1 'polypeptide(L)'
;HYFFDLDWMTSLLSCVPGGVSEMSIIAMDLNADAGIVTVMQTVRLIGTLIVFPYWITRLTDDENGNHESISLDDSINKSFLDKIIKSKNQKIIFTMIVAIISGYIGYLSGIPAANMMFPMLVIVFLNINTNACIVTKDEKLVAQIIAGSTVGTTINASIFVSLKNMIIPILILLVSYFLINIGYSILCERKKLLDKKSAMFASAPGGATDMTLIGADLGADLTKTALIQSFRAAYVVSVMPNLIVLFVKYFGEIL
;
A
#
# COMPACT_ATOMS: atom_id res chain seq x y z
N HIS A 1 -1.25 -16.77 -15.44
CA HIS A 1 -1.24 -18.24 -15.50
C HIS A 1 -1.28 -18.76 -16.94
N TYR A 2 -2.41 -19.18 -17.52
CA TYR A 2 -2.44 -19.95 -18.79
C TYR A 2 -1.81 -19.29 -20.03
N PHE A 3 -1.93 -17.96 -20.16
CA PHE A 3 -1.41 -17.23 -21.32
C PHE A 3 0.04 -16.76 -21.17
N PHE A 4 0.58 -16.75 -19.94
CA PHE A 4 1.82 -16.05 -19.62
C PHE A 4 2.83 -16.91 -18.84
N ASP A 5 2.56 -18.22 -18.66
CA ASP A 5 3.39 -19.19 -17.91
C ASP A 5 3.85 -18.70 -16.54
N LEU A 6 2.99 -17.93 -15.86
CA LEU A 6 3.23 -17.45 -14.50
C LEU A 6 2.54 -18.37 -13.51
N ASP A 7 3.25 -18.75 -12.45
CA ASP A 7 2.66 -19.41 -11.29
C ASP A 7 1.44 -18.62 -10.74
N TRP A 8 0.48 -19.33 -10.16
CA TRP A 8 -0.74 -18.73 -9.63
C TRP A 8 -0.46 -17.67 -8.56
N MET A 9 0.47 -17.94 -7.63
CA MET A 9 0.81 -16.98 -6.58
C MET A 9 1.44 -15.72 -7.18
N THR A 10 2.39 -15.88 -8.10
CA THR A 10 3.05 -14.77 -8.80
C THR A 10 2.06 -13.94 -9.62
N SER A 11 1.12 -14.61 -10.30
CA SER A 11 0.09 -13.95 -11.11
C SER A 11 -0.84 -13.09 -10.25
N LEU A 12 -1.32 -13.64 -9.13
CA LEU A 12 -2.27 -12.96 -8.25
C LEU A 12 -1.61 -11.81 -7.49
N LEU A 13 -0.43 -12.03 -6.91
CA LEU A 13 0.32 -10.98 -6.20
C LEU A 13 0.71 -9.81 -7.10
N SER A 14 1.02 -10.09 -8.38
CA SER A 14 1.27 -9.05 -9.37
C SER A 14 0.06 -8.17 -9.67
N CYS A 15 -1.15 -8.70 -9.48
CA CYS A 15 -2.41 -7.99 -9.73
C CYS A 15 -2.95 -7.23 -8.52
N VAL A 16 -2.49 -7.55 -7.31
CA VAL A 16 -2.99 -6.92 -6.08
C VAL A 16 -2.50 -5.47 -5.95
N PRO A 17 -3.38 -4.52 -5.59
CA PRO A 17 -3.00 -3.14 -5.34
C PRO A 17 -2.24 -3.01 -4.02
N GLY A 18 -0.91 -3.10 -4.04
CA GLY A 18 -0.05 -2.90 -2.87
C GLY A 18 1.18 -2.05 -3.15
N GLY A 19 1.95 -1.73 -2.10
CA GLY A 19 3.27 -1.12 -2.25
C GLY A 19 4.26 -2.11 -2.88
N VAL A 20 5.20 -1.61 -3.69
CA VAL A 20 6.20 -2.46 -4.37
C VAL A 20 6.96 -3.31 -3.35
N SER A 21 7.55 -2.69 -2.34
CA SER A 21 8.33 -3.41 -1.31
C SER A 21 7.52 -4.43 -0.52
N GLU A 22 6.28 -4.10 -0.16
CA GLU A 22 5.40 -4.98 0.61
C GLU A 22 5.05 -6.23 -0.20
N MET A 23 4.59 -6.04 -1.44
CA MET A 23 4.18 -7.15 -2.30
C MET A 23 5.35 -8.05 -2.67
N SER A 24 6.55 -7.49 -2.87
CA SER A 24 7.76 -8.25 -3.17
C SER A 24 8.22 -9.10 -1.98
N ILE A 25 8.18 -8.56 -0.75
CA ILE A 25 8.52 -9.33 0.46
C ILE A 25 7.51 -10.45 0.69
N ILE A 26 6.21 -10.16 0.54
CA ILE A 26 5.14 -11.16 0.62
C ILE A 26 5.33 -12.27 -0.44
N ALA A 27 5.73 -11.89 -1.66
CA ALA A 27 6.03 -12.86 -2.71
C ALA A 27 7.20 -13.78 -2.32
N MET A 28 8.26 -13.24 -1.71
CA MET A 28 9.37 -14.05 -1.19
C MET A 28 8.89 -15.01 -0.10
N ASP A 29 8.08 -14.53 0.85
CA ASP A 29 7.51 -15.35 1.94
C ASP A 29 6.61 -16.48 1.41
N LEU A 30 5.92 -16.24 0.30
CA LEU A 30 5.03 -17.20 -0.36
C LEU A 30 5.73 -18.08 -1.40
N ASN A 31 7.05 -18.02 -1.55
CA ASN A 31 7.80 -18.72 -2.61
C ASN A 31 7.31 -18.39 -4.04
N ALA A 32 6.76 -17.19 -4.25
CA ALA A 32 6.43 -16.66 -5.56
C ALA A 32 7.62 -15.93 -6.19
N ASP A 33 7.58 -15.67 -7.49
CA ASP A 33 8.63 -14.91 -8.18
C ASP A 33 8.52 -13.42 -7.83
N ALA A 34 9.23 -13.03 -6.78
CA ALA A 34 9.28 -11.66 -6.30
C ALA A 34 9.85 -10.69 -7.33
N GLY A 35 10.73 -11.15 -8.22
CA GLY A 35 11.30 -10.31 -9.27
C GLY A 35 10.23 -9.89 -10.29
N ILE A 36 9.41 -10.83 -10.74
CA ILE A 36 8.28 -10.56 -11.64
C ILE A 36 7.25 -9.65 -10.97
N VAL A 37 6.85 -9.94 -9.72
CA VAL A 37 5.91 -9.11 -8.95
C VAL A 37 6.46 -7.68 -8.83
N THR A 38 7.73 -7.52 -8.48
CA THR A 38 8.39 -6.21 -8.37
C THR A 38 8.32 -5.44 -9.67
N VAL A 39 8.64 -6.07 -10.80
CA VAL A 39 8.62 -5.42 -12.11
C VAL A 39 7.21 -5.01 -12.48
N MET A 40 6.21 -5.88 -12.31
CA MET A 40 4.82 -5.56 -12.62
C MET A 40 4.30 -4.39 -11.76
N GLN A 41 4.60 -4.41 -10.46
CA GLN A 41 4.20 -3.33 -9.53
C GLN A 41 4.92 -2.02 -9.84
N THR A 42 6.20 -2.08 -10.23
CA THR A 42 7.01 -0.91 -10.60
C THR A 42 6.51 -0.27 -11.89
N VAL A 43 6.28 -1.06 -12.94
CA VAL A 43 5.77 -0.54 -14.21
C VAL A 43 4.37 0.05 -14.02
N ARG A 44 3.50 -0.59 -13.21
CA ARG A 44 2.20 -0.01 -12.84
C ARG A 44 2.36 1.33 -12.14
N LEU A 45 3.24 1.41 -11.14
CA LEU A 45 3.43 2.63 -10.34
C LEU A 45 3.96 3.77 -11.21
N ILE A 46 4.97 3.53 -12.04
CA ILE A 46 5.51 4.52 -12.98
C ILE A 46 4.42 4.95 -13.98
N GLY A 47 3.73 3.97 -14.59
CA GLY A 47 2.66 4.25 -15.54
C GLY A 47 1.56 5.09 -14.92
N THR A 48 1.13 4.76 -13.70
CA THR A 48 0.15 5.56 -12.96
C THR A 48 0.71 6.95 -12.67
N LEU A 49 1.92 7.11 -12.16
CA LEU A 49 2.49 8.43 -11.82
C LEU A 49 2.61 9.37 -13.01
N ILE A 50 2.82 8.85 -14.23
CA ILE A 50 2.89 9.67 -15.45
C ILE A 50 1.48 10.01 -15.95
N VAL A 51 0.60 9.01 -16.01
CA VAL A 51 -0.75 9.13 -16.55
C VAL A 51 -1.63 9.95 -15.60
N PHE A 52 -1.57 9.67 -14.30
CA PHE A 52 -2.52 10.15 -13.31
C PHE A 52 -2.56 11.68 -13.14
N PRO A 53 -1.43 12.43 -13.05
CA PRO A 53 -1.47 13.89 -12.96
C PRO A 53 -2.08 14.54 -14.20
N TYR A 54 -1.75 14.03 -15.40
CA TYR A 54 -2.33 14.51 -16.66
C TYR A 54 -3.84 14.29 -16.72
N TRP A 55 -4.33 13.22 -16.10
CA TRP A 55 -5.75 12.89 -16.11
C TRP A 55 -6.53 13.68 -15.07
N ILE A 56 -5.99 13.87 -13.86
CA ILE A 56 -6.66 14.68 -12.84
C ILE A 56 -6.84 16.12 -13.32
N THR A 57 -5.81 16.72 -13.92
CA THR A 57 -5.91 18.09 -14.43
C THR A 57 -6.96 18.19 -15.53
N ARG A 58 -7.05 17.20 -16.43
CA ARG A 58 -8.02 17.20 -17.53
C ARG A 58 -9.45 16.85 -17.12
N LEU A 59 -9.64 16.04 -16.07
CA LEU A 59 -10.97 15.66 -15.56
C LEU A 59 -11.49 16.61 -14.49
N THR A 60 -10.62 17.52 -14.02
CA THR A 60 -10.91 18.49 -12.97
C THR A 60 -10.50 19.89 -13.37
N ASP A 61 -10.98 20.33 -14.52
CA ASP A 61 -11.16 21.75 -14.79
C ASP A 61 -12.35 22.24 -13.95
N ASP A 62 -12.10 23.22 -13.07
CA ASP A 62 -13.10 24.00 -12.31
C ASP A 62 -13.82 23.39 -11.08
N GLU A 63 -13.11 22.91 -10.07
CA GLU A 63 -13.63 23.02 -8.69
C GLU A 63 -12.56 23.49 -7.69
N ASN A 64 -12.68 24.77 -7.30
CA ASN A 64 -12.21 25.29 -6.02
C ASN A 64 -13.17 24.77 -4.93
N GLY A 65 -12.97 23.53 -4.51
CA GLY A 65 -13.71 22.95 -3.39
C GLY A 65 -13.25 23.57 -2.07
N ASN A 66 -14.12 24.34 -1.42
CA ASN A 66 -13.91 24.86 -0.07
C ASN A 66 -13.55 23.72 0.90
N HIS A 67 -12.38 23.84 1.52
CA HIS A 67 -11.85 22.88 2.46
C HIS A 67 -12.63 22.89 3.78
N GLU A 68 -13.57 21.96 3.95
CA GLU A 68 -13.83 21.41 5.28
C GLU A 68 -12.72 20.39 5.58
N SER A 69 -11.64 20.90 6.17
CA SER A 69 -10.69 20.08 6.89
C SER A 69 -11.47 19.30 7.95
N ILE A 70 -11.47 17.99 7.84
CA ILE A 70 -11.71 17.17 9.03
C ILE A 70 -10.50 17.42 9.90
N SER A 71 -10.61 18.41 10.79
CA SER A 71 -9.82 18.47 12.00
C SER A 71 -10.11 17.16 12.72
N LEU A 72 -9.14 16.25 12.73
CA LEU A 72 -9.12 15.18 13.71
C LEU A 72 -9.15 15.90 15.06
N ASP A 73 -10.32 15.85 15.71
CA ASP A 73 -10.51 16.40 17.03
C ASP A 73 -9.49 15.70 17.94
N ASP A 74 -8.55 16.47 18.48
CA ASP A 74 -7.46 16.03 19.35
C ASP A 74 -7.99 15.56 20.73
N SER A 75 -9.26 15.17 20.82
CA SER A 75 -9.88 14.58 21.99
C SER A 75 -9.51 13.10 22.14
N ILE A 76 -8.21 12.77 22.02
CA ILE A 76 -7.70 11.45 22.39
C ILE A 76 -7.44 11.48 23.89
N ASN A 77 -8.28 10.72 24.59
CA ASN A 77 -8.28 10.47 26.02
C ASN A 77 -6.84 10.22 26.51
N LYS A 78 -6.33 11.04 27.44
CA LYS A 78 -4.97 10.94 27.99
C LYS A 78 -4.79 9.60 28.70
N SER A 79 -4.34 8.59 27.96
CA SER A 79 -4.08 7.26 28.48
C SER A 79 -2.74 7.20 29.22
N PHE A 80 -2.63 6.29 30.19
CA PHE A 80 -1.51 6.15 31.14
C PHE A 80 -0.10 6.15 30.50
N LEU A 81 0.02 5.74 29.23
CA LEU A 81 1.30 5.65 28.51
C LEU A 81 1.84 7.00 27.99
N ASP A 82 0.99 8.01 27.77
CA ASP A 82 1.45 9.36 27.40
C ASP A 82 2.23 10.04 28.55
N LYS A 83 2.04 9.55 29.79
CA LYS A 83 2.79 10.01 30.96
C LYS A 83 4.19 9.39 31.06
N ILE A 84 4.40 8.21 30.46
CA ILE A 84 5.64 7.44 30.54
C ILE A 84 6.58 7.79 29.37
N ILE A 85 6.04 8.15 28.20
CA ILE A 85 6.84 8.39 26.99
C ILE A 85 6.83 9.88 26.63
N LYS A 86 7.71 10.66 27.28
CA LYS A 86 7.79 12.12 27.11
C LYS A 86 8.61 12.57 25.89
N SER A 87 9.55 11.77 25.42
CA SER A 87 10.50 12.17 24.36
C SER A 87 10.22 11.46 23.02
N LYS A 88 10.37 12.19 21.92
CA LYS A 88 10.22 11.70 20.53
C LYS A 88 11.07 10.43 20.28
N ASN A 89 12.29 10.39 20.80
CA ASN A 89 13.19 9.25 20.63
C ASN A 89 12.72 8.00 21.41
N GLN A 90 12.03 8.19 22.54
CA GLN A 90 11.48 7.08 23.31
C GLN A 90 10.28 6.45 22.57
N LYS A 91 9.42 7.27 21.93
CA LYS A 91 8.30 6.78 21.10
C LYS A 91 8.81 5.94 19.92
N ILE A 92 9.89 6.37 19.28
CA ILE A 92 10.55 5.64 18.19
C ILE A 92 11.07 4.29 18.67
N ILE A 93 11.89 4.27 19.73
CA ILE A 93 12.48 3.04 20.25
C ILE A 93 11.39 2.07 20.70
N PHE A 94 10.35 2.58 21.38
CA PHE A 94 9.19 1.79 21.76
C PHE A 94 8.49 1.17 20.55
N THR A 95 8.25 1.96 19.50
CA THR A 95 7.64 1.47 18.25
C THR A 95 8.48 0.37 17.60
N MET A 96 9.80 0.53 17.54
CA MET A 96 10.71 -0.47 16.98
C MET A 96 10.69 -1.78 17.78
N ILE A 97 10.74 -1.69 19.11
CA ILE A 97 10.69 -2.87 19.98
C ILE A 97 9.36 -3.61 19.81
N VAL A 98 8.25 -2.88 19.85
CA VAL A 98 6.91 -3.48 19.68
C VAL A 98 6.77 -4.11 18.29
N ALA A 99 7.26 -3.45 17.23
CA ALA A 99 7.24 -3.96 15.87
C ALA A 99 8.04 -5.27 15.72
N ILE A 100 9.24 -5.32 16.29
CA ILE A 100 10.09 -6.53 16.22
C ILE A 100 9.45 -7.69 16.99
N ILE A 101 8.96 -7.44 18.21
CA ILE A 101 8.34 -8.48 19.04
C ILE A 101 7.07 -9.02 18.36
N SER A 102 6.17 -8.13 17.92
CA SER A 102 4.94 -8.53 17.25
C SER A 102 5.21 -9.22 15.91
N GLY A 103 6.22 -8.78 15.15
CA GLY A 103 6.64 -9.41 13.90
C GLY A 103 7.19 -10.80 14.12
N TYR A 104 7.99 -11.00 15.17
CA TYR A 104 8.48 -12.32 15.55
C TYR A 104 7.36 -13.25 16.01
N ILE A 105 6.38 -12.75 16.77
CA ILE A 105 5.17 -13.51 17.12
C ILE A 105 4.38 -13.88 15.86
N GLY A 106 4.26 -12.96 14.89
CA GLY A 106 3.64 -13.22 13.60
C GLY A 106 4.35 -14.34 12.85
N TYR A 107 5.69 -14.30 12.78
CA TYR A 107 6.50 -15.34 12.16
C TYR A 107 6.26 -16.73 12.78
N LEU A 108 6.14 -16.80 14.11
CA LEU A 108 5.84 -18.04 14.82
C LEU A 108 4.42 -18.56 14.59
N SER A 109 3.49 -17.71 14.17
CA SER A 109 2.09 -18.09 13.98
C SER A 109 1.86 -18.98 12.75
N GLY A 110 2.84 -19.10 11.84
CA GLY A 110 2.74 -19.92 10.63
C GLY A 110 1.72 -19.42 9.59
N ILE A 111 1.10 -18.26 9.84
CA ILE A 111 0.18 -17.60 8.92
C ILE A 111 1.00 -16.89 7.84
N PRO A 112 0.66 -17.03 6.55
CA PRO A 112 1.37 -16.34 5.47
C PRO A 112 1.39 -14.82 5.65
N ALA A 113 2.56 -14.19 5.46
CA ALA A 113 2.79 -12.75 5.65
C ALA A 113 2.46 -12.20 7.05
N ALA A 114 2.30 -13.06 8.06
CA ALA A 114 2.02 -12.63 9.44
C ALA A 114 3.09 -11.73 10.05
N ASN A 115 4.33 -11.90 9.58
CA ASN A 115 5.52 -11.11 9.91
C ASN A 115 5.26 -9.60 9.70
N MET A 116 4.47 -9.24 8.69
CA MET A 116 4.11 -7.85 8.36
C MET A 116 2.75 -7.45 8.94
N MET A 117 1.79 -8.38 8.94
CA MET A 117 0.43 -8.14 9.44
C MET A 117 0.40 -7.86 10.95
N PHE A 118 1.11 -8.64 11.76
CA PHE A 118 1.07 -8.50 13.22
C PHE A 118 1.62 -7.14 13.71
N PRO A 119 2.81 -6.68 13.27
CA PRO A 119 3.29 -5.34 13.59
C PRO A 119 2.30 -4.25 13.21
N MET A 120 1.70 -4.36 12.02
CA MET A 120 0.80 -3.33 11.53
C MET A 120 -0.47 -3.23 12.38
N LEU A 121 -1.10 -4.36 12.71
CA LEU A 121 -2.30 -4.39 13.56
C LEU A 121 -2.01 -3.92 14.98
N VAL A 122 -0.90 -4.36 15.57
CA VAL A 122 -0.51 -3.97 16.93
C VAL A 122 -0.20 -2.47 17.01
N ILE A 123 0.55 -1.93 16.04
CA ILE A 123 0.88 -0.50 16.00
C ILE A 123 -0.39 0.34 15.79
N VAL A 124 -1.28 -0.04 14.87
CA VAL A 124 -2.55 0.67 14.67
C VAL A 124 -3.40 0.64 15.94
N PHE A 125 -3.53 -0.52 16.58
CA PHE A 125 -4.29 -0.66 17.82
C PHE A 125 -3.71 0.20 18.95
N LEU A 126 -2.39 0.20 19.12
CA LEU A 126 -1.72 1.04 20.11
C LEU A 126 -1.89 2.53 19.78
N ASN A 127 -1.79 2.92 18.51
CA ASN A 127 -1.89 4.32 18.13
C ASN A 127 -3.31 4.85 18.38
N ILE A 128 -4.34 4.07 18.07
CA ILE A 128 -5.75 4.42 18.35
C ILE A 128 -6.00 4.62 19.85
N ASN A 129 -5.41 3.78 20.71
CA ASN A 129 -5.68 3.82 22.16
C ASN A 129 -4.76 4.75 22.96
N THR A 130 -3.54 4.99 22.48
CA THR A 130 -2.45 5.52 23.33
C THR A 130 -1.53 6.53 22.66
N ASN A 131 -1.63 6.78 21.34
CA ASN A 131 -0.74 7.68 20.59
C ASN A 131 0.77 7.50 20.91
N ALA A 132 1.17 6.30 21.31
CA ALA A 132 2.51 5.99 21.81
C ALA A 132 3.51 5.69 20.69
N CYS A 133 3.01 5.39 19.48
CA CYS A 133 3.83 4.95 18.37
C CYS A 133 4.04 6.06 17.34
N ILE A 134 5.31 6.35 17.02
CA ILE A 134 5.68 7.35 16.02
C ILE A 134 6.89 6.81 15.25
N VAL A 135 6.86 6.95 13.93
CA VAL A 135 8.00 6.69 13.05
C VAL A 135 8.38 8.00 12.38
N THR A 136 9.68 8.32 12.38
CA THR A 136 10.18 9.53 11.73
C THR A 136 10.47 9.31 10.24
N LYS A 137 10.59 10.40 9.47
CA LYS A 137 10.91 10.33 8.03
C LYS A 137 12.24 9.60 7.78
N ASP A 138 13.22 9.80 8.67
CA ASP A 138 14.56 9.23 8.52
C ASP A 138 14.56 7.71 8.75
N GLU A 139 13.86 7.23 9.78
CA GLU A 139 13.67 5.78 10.00
C GLU A 139 12.94 5.11 8.83
N LYS A 140 11.89 5.76 8.32
CA LYS A 140 11.15 5.27 7.16
C LYS A 140 12.06 5.18 5.94
N LEU A 141 12.91 6.18 5.71
CA LEU A 141 13.87 6.18 4.62
C LEU A 141 14.87 5.03 4.75
N VAL A 142 15.44 4.81 5.94
CA VAL A 142 16.35 3.70 6.20
C VAL A 142 15.67 2.35 5.93
N ALA A 143 14.44 2.16 6.43
CA ALA A 143 13.67 0.94 6.17
C ALA A 143 13.38 0.74 4.67
N GLN A 144 13.07 1.81 3.93
CA GLN A 144 12.86 1.77 2.48
C GLN A 144 14.14 1.44 1.72
N ILE A 145 15.31 1.93 2.14
CA ILE A 145 16.59 1.59 1.54
C ILE A 145 16.88 0.10 1.72
N ILE A 146 16.67 -0.44 2.92
CA ILE A 146 16.88 -1.87 3.20
C ILE A 146 15.91 -2.73 2.37
N ALA A 147 14.61 -2.45 2.46
CA ALA A 147 13.59 -3.21 1.73
C ALA A 147 13.79 -3.11 0.20
N GLY A 148 14.11 -1.91 -0.30
CA GLY A 148 14.41 -1.69 -1.72
C GLY A 148 15.66 -2.41 -2.18
N SER A 149 16.70 -2.48 -1.34
CA SER A 149 17.92 -3.23 -1.64
C SER A 149 17.64 -4.73 -1.72
N THR A 150 16.91 -5.30 -0.76
CA THR A 150 16.50 -6.71 -0.78
C THR A 150 15.68 -7.03 -2.03
N VAL A 151 14.68 -6.21 -2.34
CA VAL A 151 13.85 -6.37 -3.54
C VAL A 151 14.68 -6.22 -4.81
N GLY A 152 15.61 -5.26 -4.86
CA GLY A 152 16.50 -5.04 -6.00
C GLY A 152 17.38 -6.25 -6.32
N THR A 153 17.84 -6.99 -5.31
CA THR A 153 18.63 -8.23 -5.54
C THR A 153 17.84 -9.35 -6.20
N THR A 154 16.51 -9.29 -6.24
CA THR A 154 15.67 -10.27 -6.94
C THR A 154 15.52 -9.98 -8.43
N ILE A 155 15.97 -8.81 -8.91
CA ILE A 155 15.82 -8.41 -10.31
C ILE A 155 17.00 -8.93 -11.13
N ASN A 156 16.72 -9.87 -12.04
CA ASN A 156 17.69 -10.46 -12.97
C ASN A 156 17.42 -10.03 -14.42
N ALA A 157 18.44 -10.14 -15.28
CA ALA A 157 18.34 -9.82 -16.71
C ALA A 157 17.28 -10.66 -17.45
N SER A 158 17.04 -11.90 -17.00
CA SER A 158 16.00 -12.78 -17.54
C SER A 158 14.59 -12.19 -17.41
N ILE A 159 14.32 -11.41 -16.35
CA ILE A 159 13.02 -10.79 -16.11
C ILE A 159 12.74 -9.73 -17.18
N PHE A 160 13.75 -8.99 -17.63
CA PHE A 160 13.61 -8.00 -18.70
C PHE A 160 13.29 -8.64 -20.06
N VAL A 161 13.76 -9.86 -20.31
CA VAL A 161 13.38 -10.61 -21.51
C VAL A 161 11.91 -11.02 -21.43
N SER A 162 11.47 -11.51 -20.26
CA SER A 162 10.07 -11.85 -19.99
C SER A 162 9.14 -10.63 -20.01
N LEU A 163 9.67 -9.43 -19.73
CA LEU A 163 8.91 -8.17 -19.69
C LEU A 163 8.21 -7.87 -21.03
N LYS A 164 8.83 -8.21 -22.16
CA LYS A 164 8.21 -8.04 -23.50
C LYS A 164 6.88 -8.79 -23.61
N ASN A 165 6.81 -9.99 -23.05
CA ASN A 165 5.60 -10.82 -23.05
C ASN A 165 4.59 -10.36 -21.98
N MET A 166 5.03 -9.56 -20.99
CA MET A 166 4.20 -9.02 -19.91
C MET A 166 3.56 -7.66 -20.21
N ILE A 167 3.90 -7.03 -21.33
CA ILE A 167 3.35 -5.72 -21.70
C ILE A 167 1.81 -5.76 -21.77
N ILE A 168 1.24 -6.81 -22.34
CA ILE A 168 -0.23 -6.96 -22.46
C ILE A 168 -0.88 -7.06 -21.06
N PRO A 169 -0.45 -7.97 -20.15
CA PRO A 169 -0.93 -8.01 -18.77
C PRO A 169 -0.83 -6.66 -18.04
N ILE A 170 0.31 -5.99 -18.19
CA ILE A 170 0.57 -4.70 -17.54
C ILE A 170 -0.41 -3.64 -18.04
N LEU A 171 -0.69 -3.58 -19.35
CA LEU A 171 -1.66 -2.65 -19.92
C LEU A 171 -3.07 -2.94 -19.43
N ILE A 172 -3.49 -4.20 -19.42
CA ILE A 172 -4.81 -4.60 -18.89
C ILE A 172 -4.95 -4.19 -17.43
N LEU A 173 -3.90 -4.42 -16.64
CA LEU A 173 -3.84 -4.07 -15.23
C LEU A 173 -3.88 -2.54 -15.02
N LEU A 174 -3.14 -1.77 -15.82
CA LEU A 174 -3.17 -0.30 -15.75
C LEU A 174 -4.56 0.26 -16.12
N VAL A 175 -5.17 -0.26 -17.19
CA VAL A 175 -6.52 0.15 -17.63
C VAL A 175 -7.58 -0.25 -16.59
N SER A 176 -7.48 -1.43 -15.99
CA SER A 176 -8.46 -1.86 -14.99
C SER A 176 -8.39 -1.00 -13.73
N TYR A 177 -7.19 -0.69 -13.22
CA TYR A 177 -7.04 0.26 -12.11
C TYR A 177 -7.59 1.62 -12.45
N PHE A 178 -7.35 2.07 -13.68
CA PHE A 178 -7.85 3.34 -14.15
C PHE A 178 -9.39 3.40 -14.12
N LEU A 179 -10.06 2.37 -14.67
CA LEU A 179 -11.52 2.28 -14.67
C LEU A 179 -12.11 2.23 -13.26
N ILE A 180 -11.50 1.43 -12.36
CA ILE A 180 -11.92 1.34 -10.96
C ILE A 180 -11.77 2.70 -10.26
N ASN A 181 -10.70 3.44 -10.57
CA ASN A 181 -10.46 4.77 -10.01
C ASN A 181 -11.54 5.78 -10.40
N ILE A 182 -11.90 5.86 -11.68
CA ILE A 182 -13.02 6.69 -12.13
C ILE A 182 -14.29 6.28 -11.40
N GLY A 183 -14.61 4.98 -11.37
CA GLY A 183 -15.82 4.47 -10.76
C GLY A 183 -15.93 4.84 -9.28
N TYR A 184 -14.82 4.70 -8.54
CA TYR A 184 -14.74 5.09 -7.14
C TYR A 184 -14.91 6.61 -6.95
N SER A 185 -14.22 7.42 -7.77
CA SER A 185 -14.31 8.89 -7.70
C SER A 185 -15.75 9.37 -7.90
N ILE A 186 -16.44 8.89 -8.95
CA ILE A 186 -17.84 9.23 -9.23
C ILE A 186 -18.75 8.78 -8.07
N LEU A 187 -18.51 7.59 -7.50
CA LEU A 187 -19.31 7.09 -6.39
C LEU A 187 -19.17 7.96 -5.13
N CYS A 188 -17.94 8.36 -4.81
CA CYS A 188 -17.64 9.24 -3.67
C CYS A 188 -18.22 10.64 -3.85
N GLU A 189 -18.11 11.21 -5.05
CA GLU A 189 -18.68 12.50 -5.41
C GLU A 189 -20.21 12.48 -5.25
N ARG A 190 -20.89 11.47 -5.80
CA ARG A 190 -22.35 11.34 -5.70
C ARG A 190 -22.83 11.17 -4.25
N LYS A 191 -22.02 10.54 -3.39
CA LYS A 191 -22.34 10.37 -1.97
C LYS A 191 -21.86 11.52 -1.09
N LYS A 192 -21.23 12.57 -1.66
CA LYS A 192 -20.62 13.70 -0.93
C LYS A 192 -19.65 13.27 0.17
N LEU A 193 -18.91 12.16 -0.05
CA LEU A 193 -17.95 11.63 0.93
C LEU A 193 -16.59 12.32 0.83
N LEU A 194 -16.14 12.60 -0.39
CA LEU A 194 -14.90 13.31 -0.71
C LEU A 194 -15.14 14.21 -1.92
N ASP A 195 -14.36 15.30 -2.04
CA ASP A 195 -14.29 16.04 -3.29
C ASP A 195 -13.67 15.17 -4.40
N LYS A 196 -13.96 15.52 -5.65
CA LYS A 196 -13.58 14.71 -6.81
C LYS A 196 -12.07 14.47 -6.89
N LYS A 197 -11.24 15.48 -6.60
CA LYS A 197 -9.77 15.37 -6.63
C LYS A 197 -9.29 14.41 -5.55
N SER A 198 -9.69 14.64 -4.30
CA SER A 198 -9.32 13.77 -3.17
C SER A 198 -9.84 12.35 -3.34
N ALA A 199 -11.03 12.16 -3.93
CA ALA A 199 -11.55 10.83 -4.22
C ALA A 199 -10.69 10.10 -5.26
N MET A 200 -10.26 10.79 -6.32
CA MET A 200 -9.33 10.23 -7.31
C MET A 200 -7.99 9.87 -6.65
N PHE A 201 -7.39 10.77 -5.89
CA PHE A 201 -6.13 10.51 -5.18
C PHE A 201 -6.27 9.37 -4.16
N ALA A 202 -7.39 9.29 -3.44
CA ALA A 202 -7.62 8.25 -2.44
C ALA A 202 -7.69 6.83 -3.05
N SER A 203 -8.28 6.67 -4.25
CA SER A 203 -8.35 5.37 -4.94
C SER A 203 -7.13 5.05 -5.79
N ALA A 204 -6.24 6.02 -6.03
CA ALA A 204 -5.13 5.88 -6.96
C ALA A 204 -4.17 4.75 -6.53
N PRO A 205 -3.74 3.87 -7.46
CA PRO A 205 -2.74 2.87 -7.17
C PRO A 205 -1.35 3.56 -7.08
N GLY A 206 -0.98 4.00 -5.89
CA GLY A 206 0.31 4.61 -5.60
C GLY A 206 0.69 4.47 -4.14
N GLY A 207 1.93 4.83 -3.81
CA GLY A 207 2.39 4.92 -2.43
C GLY A 207 1.74 6.10 -1.71
N ALA A 208 1.48 5.96 -0.41
CA ALA A 208 0.83 7.02 0.36
C ALA A 208 1.63 8.33 0.38
N THR A 209 2.95 8.22 0.35
CA THR A 209 3.86 9.38 0.28
C THR A 209 3.74 10.12 -1.05
N ASP A 210 3.74 9.41 -2.18
CA ASP A 210 3.79 10.02 -3.51
C ASP A 210 2.48 10.71 -3.86
N MET A 211 1.35 10.05 -3.52
CA MET A 211 0.02 10.57 -3.80
C MET A 211 -0.32 11.80 -2.94
N THR A 212 0.15 11.85 -1.70
CA THR A 212 -0.04 13.04 -0.85
C THR A 212 0.86 14.19 -1.30
N LEU A 213 2.07 13.93 -1.79
CA LEU A 213 2.93 14.98 -2.35
C LEU A 213 2.28 15.61 -3.60
N ILE A 214 1.89 14.78 -4.58
CA ILE A 214 1.25 15.25 -5.82
C ILE A 214 -0.13 15.85 -5.55
N GLY A 215 -0.87 15.27 -4.60
CA GLY A 215 -2.16 15.80 -4.16
C GLY A 215 -2.04 17.19 -3.55
N ALA A 216 -0.95 17.49 -2.86
CA ALA A 216 -0.72 18.81 -2.26
C ALA A 216 -0.56 19.86 -3.35
N ASP A 217 0.19 19.53 -4.40
CA ASP A 217 0.41 20.40 -5.55
C ASP A 217 -0.87 20.65 -6.37
N LEU A 218 -1.82 19.69 -6.35
CA LEU A 218 -3.09 19.76 -7.08
C LEU A 218 -4.30 20.19 -6.22
N GLY A 219 -4.06 20.57 -4.95
CA GLY A 219 -5.08 21.10 -4.04
C GLY A 219 -6.05 20.05 -3.46
N ALA A 220 -5.65 18.78 -3.39
CA ALA A 220 -6.44 17.72 -2.76
C ALA A 220 -6.32 17.73 -1.22
N ASP A 221 -7.34 17.21 -0.54
CA ASP A 221 -7.32 16.98 0.90
C ASP A 221 -6.38 15.84 1.25
N LEU A 222 -5.20 16.22 1.72
CA LEU A 222 -4.10 15.31 2.07
C LEU A 222 -4.46 14.38 3.22
N THR A 223 -5.22 14.87 4.19
CA THR A 223 -5.51 14.13 5.42
C THR A 223 -6.44 12.97 5.11
N LYS A 224 -7.55 13.23 4.39
CA LYS A 224 -8.51 12.19 4.00
C LYS A 224 -7.88 11.15 3.06
N THR A 225 -7.10 11.62 2.09
CA THR A 225 -6.39 10.78 1.12
C THR A 225 -5.38 9.86 1.82
N ALA A 226 -4.54 10.40 2.71
CA ALA A 226 -3.54 9.64 3.44
C ALA A 226 -4.18 8.54 4.30
N LEU A 227 -5.26 8.87 5.02
CA LEU A 227 -5.97 7.91 5.86
C LEU A 227 -6.51 6.72 5.05
N ILE A 228 -7.21 6.98 3.93
CA ILE A 228 -7.76 5.92 3.07
C ILE A 228 -6.65 5.02 2.53
N GLN A 229 -5.54 5.62 2.08
CA GLN A 229 -4.40 4.87 1.57
C GLN A 229 -3.69 4.03 2.64
N SER A 230 -3.60 4.53 3.87
CA SER A 230 -3.08 3.78 5.02
C SER A 230 -3.96 2.58 5.36
N PHE A 231 -5.29 2.75 5.41
CA PHE A 231 -6.22 1.64 5.61
C PHE A 231 -6.18 0.64 4.46
N ARG A 232 -6.07 1.11 3.21
CA ARG A 232 -5.90 0.23 2.04
C ARG A 232 -4.65 -0.62 2.16
N ALA A 233 -3.49 -0.01 2.46
CA ALA A 233 -2.24 -0.74 2.66
C ALA A 233 -2.38 -1.78 3.78
N ALA A 234 -3.03 -1.41 4.89
CA ALA A 234 -3.29 -2.32 6.00
C ALA A 234 -4.15 -3.53 5.61
N TYR A 235 -5.26 -3.26 4.94
CA TYR A 235 -6.16 -4.29 4.43
C TYR A 235 -5.45 -5.20 3.43
N VAL A 236 -4.70 -4.64 2.49
CA VAL A 236 -4.01 -5.40 1.45
C VAL A 236 -2.97 -6.33 2.07
N VAL A 237 -2.10 -5.81 2.95
CA VAL A 237 -1.05 -6.62 3.59
C VAL A 237 -1.65 -7.70 4.50
N SER A 238 -2.76 -7.41 5.19
CA SER A 238 -3.34 -8.35 6.15
C SER A 238 -4.25 -9.40 5.50
N VAL A 239 -5.04 -9.01 4.50
CA VAL A 239 -6.14 -9.85 3.98
C VAL A 239 -5.75 -10.53 2.67
N MET A 240 -5.04 -9.86 1.76
CA MET A 240 -4.77 -10.40 0.43
C MET A 240 -3.91 -11.67 0.42
N PRO A 241 -2.80 -11.78 1.18
CA PRO A 241 -1.99 -12.99 1.17
C PRO A 241 -2.79 -14.22 1.60
N ASN A 242 -3.60 -14.07 2.64
CA ASN A 242 -4.48 -15.12 3.15
C ASN A 242 -5.54 -15.52 2.12
N LEU A 243 -6.16 -14.55 1.44
CA LEU A 243 -7.11 -14.83 0.37
C LEU A 243 -6.46 -15.52 -0.83
N ILE A 244 -5.25 -15.12 -1.22
CA ILE A 244 -4.52 -15.75 -2.33
C ILE A 244 -4.17 -17.19 -2.00
N VAL A 245 -3.61 -17.46 -0.82
CA VAL A 245 -3.28 -18.84 -0.41
C VAL A 245 -4.54 -19.69 -0.33
N LEU A 246 -5.64 -19.15 0.21
CA LEU A 246 -6.93 -19.84 0.24
C LEU A 246 -7.41 -20.14 -1.18
N PHE A 247 -7.37 -19.16 -2.08
CA PHE A 247 -7.78 -19.32 -3.47
C PHE A 247 -6.95 -20.37 -4.19
N VAL A 248 -5.62 -20.33 -4.05
CA VAL A 248 -4.71 -21.31 -4.67
C VAL A 248 -4.94 -22.70 -4.08
N LYS A 249 -5.17 -22.84 -2.77
CA LYS A 249 -5.48 -24.14 -2.16
C LYS A 249 -6.79 -24.72 -2.68
N TYR A 250 -7.83 -23.91 -2.81
CA TYR A 250 -9.16 -24.39 -3.23
C TYR A 250 -9.29 -24.60 -4.75
N PHE A 251 -8.71 -23.72 -5.56
CA PHE A 251 -8.86 -23.74 -7.02
C PHE A 251 -7.62 -24.24 -7.77
N GLY A 252 -6.43 -24.14 -7.16
CA GLY A 252 -5.19 -24.62 -7.75
C GLY A 252 -5.03 -26.15 -7.71
N GLU A 253 -5.76 -26.87 -6.85
CA GLU A 253 -5.85 -28.34 -6.91
C GLU A 253 -6.90 -28.85 -7.91
N ILE A 254 -7.83 -27.97 -8.36
CA ILE A 254 -8.96 -28.34 -9.23
C ILE A 254 -8.68 -28.04 -10.71
N LEU A 255 -7.66 -27.24 -11.03
CA LEU A 255 -7.24 -26.83 -12.37
C LEU A 255 -5.88 -27.43 -12.74
#